data_AF-A0A452YE46-F1
#
_entry.id   AF-A0A452YE46-F1
#
_cell.length_a   1.000
_cell.length_b   1.000
_cell.length_c   1.000
_cell.angle_alpha   90.00
_cell.angle_beta   90.00
_cell.angle_gamma   90.00
#
_symmetry.space_group_name_H-M   'P 1'
#
loop_
_entity.id
_entity.type
_entity.pdbx_description
1 polymer ?
#
loop_
_entity_poly.entity_id
_entity_poly.type
_entity_poly.pdbx_seq_one_letter_code
_entity_poly.pdbx_strand_id
1 'polypeptide(L)'
;MSFRDYLLSSTVSDTLEVWELKDLGHQTAQRILHASDPLQSMQEINQNFPSVVSSLSRMKVDDSIKDEIIANQRMVPPGKSLMALNGALINIEDLDLYLLMDMVREELSLADQFIRLKLPQSAAHKILSAAPPAESNSFRVDFRSSHVHYLNNLEEDALYKRWRSNLNELLMPVYPGQMRYIRKNLFHAVYVFDPASACGAETIDTILSLHQDSVPVRFGIIMYSSRLINVIEENDGSKSDEDTSTLIMRLFLYIKETYSTQLAFQFLSDIHRLRNGGDDYSEEPVEVHHVEEAFVDSLLSGAKSHPQDVLLKLQKENLYKQEADENSRFVHKLGLYKLQCCLLMNGLVHEPNEDATMNAMNDELPRIQEQVYYGHIQSHTDVLEKFLSESSYKRYNPSITGKSTEKKRFVSLFASYHQEDSVLHDISYLHSHGTRDDAKPVTHLLAVDLSSVTGTKLLHEAIRYLVDEAIAYHAYSNMLFILFSSDYVFLFNMMQMDGSNRARVGLLLYACSDSVSTILLMKDIIDR
;
A
#
# COMPACT_ATOMS: atom_id res chain seq x y z
N MET A 1 -34.81 -20.12 15.69
CA MET A 1 -35.55 -19.83 16.95
C MET A 1 -34.63 -18.98 17.81
N SER A 2 -35.11 -17.90 18.41
CA SER A 2 -34.25 -17.14 19.34
C SER A 2 -34.08 -17.97 20.63
N PHE A 3 -32.96 -17.81 21.33
CA PHE A 3 -32.72 -18.47 22.62
C PHE A 3 -33.86 -18.22 23.63
N ARG A 4 -34.48 -17.05 23.53
CA ARG A 4 -35.69 -16.66 24.28
C ARG A 4 -36.89 -17.57 23.99
N ASP A 5 -37.12 -17.92 22.73
CA ASP A 5 -38.23 -18.80 22.35
C ASP A 5 -38.00 -20.23 22.86
N TYR A 6 -36.74 -20.68 22.91
CA TYR A 6 -36.37 -21.97 23.47
C TYR A 6 -36.66 -22.04 24.98
N LEU A 7 -36.23 -21.04 25.75
CA LEU A 7 -36.51 -20.96 27.19
C LEU A 7 -38.01 -20.95 27.50
N LEU A 8 -38.79 -20.22 26.71
CA LEU A 8 -40.25 -20.14 26.85
C LEU A 8 -40.98 -21.43 26.41
N SER A 9 -40.36 -22.26 25.57
CA SER A 9 -40.92 -23.55 25.11
C SER A 9 -40.54 -24.75 25.99
N SER A 10 -39.46 -24.63 26.77
CA SER A 10 -39.00 -25.64 27.72
C SER A 10 -39.88 -25.67 28.99
N THR A 11 -39.89 -26.75 29.77
CA THR A 11 -40.73 -26.97 30.97
C THR A 11 -40.56 -25.97 32.13
N VAL A 12 -39.87 -24.84 31.89
CA VAL A 12 -39.67 -23.71 32.81
C VAL A 12 -40.82 -22.68 32.71
N SER A 13 -41.70 -22.82 31.70
CA SER A 13 -42.78 -21.87 31.37
C SER A 13 -43.81 -21.63 32.49
N ASP A 14 -44.04 -22.59 33.39
CA ASP A 14 -45.07 -22.46 34.43
C ASP A 14 -44.70 -21.46 35.54
N THR A 15 -43.50 -20.87 35.52
CA THR A 15 -42.97 -20.04 36.62
C THR A 15 -42.31 -18.72 36.20
N LEU A 16 -42.26 -18.37 34.92
CA LEU A 16 -41.49 -17.22 34.44
C LEU A 16 -42.33 -16.29 33.56
N GLU A 17 -42.37 -15.01 33.93
CA GLU A 17 -43.06 -13.98 33.15
C GLU A 17 -42.13 -13.32 32.14
N VAL A 18 -42.68 -12.88 30.99
CA VAL A 18 -41.90 -12.42 29.83
C VAL A 18 -41.04 -11.17 30.12
N TRP A 19 -41.42 -10.36 31.11
CA TRP A 19 -40.66 -9.18 31.55
C TRP A 19 -39.48 -9.53 32.47
N GLU A 20 -39.55 -10.63 33.21
CA GLU A 20 -38.47 -11.07 34.12
C GLU A 20 -37.21 -11.50 33.33
N LEU A 21 -37.38 -11.86 32.06
CA LEU A 21 -36.28 -12.19 31.16
C LEU A 21 -35.45 -10.98 30.72
N LYS A 22 -35.95 -9.74 30.89
CA LYS A 22 -35.25 -8.53 30.44
C LYS A 22 -34.02 -8.21 31.30
N ASP A 23 -34.11 -8.44 32.61
CA ASP A 23 -33.05 -8.11 33.56
C ASP A 23 -32.19 -9.32 33.94
N LEU A 24 -32.49 -10.50 33.38
CA LEU A 24 -31.83 -11.76 33.70
C LEU A 24 -30.30 -11.73 33.52
N GLY A 25 -29.80 -11.01 32.51
CA GLY A 25 -28.36 -10.82 32.30
C GLY A 25 -27.70 -10.08 33.47
N HIS A 26 -28.37 -9.04 34.00
CA HIS A 26 -27.88 -8.27 35.15
C HIS A 26 -27.92 -9.10 36.43
N GLN A 27 -29.02 -9.86 36.64
CA GLN A 27 -29.17 -10.76 37.79
C GLN A 27 -28.11 -11.88 37.80
N THR A 28 -27.81 -12.43 36.62
CA THR A 28 -26.77 -13.45 36.45
C THR A 28 -25.39 -12.91 36.78
N ALA A 29 -25.04 -11.72 36.25
CA ALA A 29 -23.76 -11.06 36.57
C ALA A 29 -23.63 -10.80 38.07
N GLN A 30 -24.67 -10.29 38.71
CA GLN A 30 -24.69 -10.05 40.15
C GLN A 30 -24.52 -11.35 40.97
N ARG A 31 -25.18 -12.45 40.56
CA ARG A 31 -25.04 -13.75 41.22
C ARG A 31 -23.59 -14.27 41.17
N ILE A 32 -22.93 -14.10 40.03
CA ILE A 32 -21.53 -14.49 39.82
C ILE A 32 -20.59 -13.62 40.67
N LEU A 33 -20.81 -12.31 40.70
CA LEU A 33 -19.99 -11.37 41.48
C LEU A 33 -20.08 -11.60 43.00
N HIS A 34 -21.23 -12.04 43.51
CA HIS A 34 -21.41 -12.34 44.92
C HIS A 34 -20.99 -13.77 45.32
N ALA A 35 -20.57 -14.61 44.37
CA ALA A 35 -20.10 -15.95 44.67
C ALA A 35 -18.69 -15.93 45.29
N SER A 36 -18.39 -16.92 46.13
CA SER A 36 -17.04 -17.07 46.71
C SER A 36 -15.98 -17.38 45.65
N ASP A 37 -16.37 -18.13 44.60
CA ASP A 37 -15.56 -18.37 43.40
C ASP A 37 -16.38 -17.96 42.15
N PRO A 38 -16.15 -16.73 41.62
CA PRO A 38 -16.89 -16.22 40.47
C PRO A 38 -16.68 -17.04 39.20
N LEU A 39 -15.49 -17.58 38.94
CA LEU A 39 -15.21 -18.30 37.69
C LEU A 39 -15.89 -19.66 37.67
N GLN A 40 -15.81 -20.39 38.78
CA GLN A 40 -16.53 -21.65 38.92
C GLN A 40 -18.05 -21.42 38.84
N SER A 41 -18.56 -20.40 39.53
CA SER A 41 -20.00 -20.08 39.49
C SER A 41 -20.47 -19.70 38.08
N MET A 42 -19.66 -18.94 37.33
CA MET A 42 -19.93 -18.62 35.94
C MET A 42 -20.01 -19.88 35.06
N GLN A 43 -19.09 -20.83 35.26
CA GLN A 43 -19.10 -22.11 34.53
C GLN A 43 -20.35 -22.94 34.84
N GLU A 44 -20.67 -23.10 36.12
CA GLU A 44 -21.84 -23.89 36.57
C GLU A 44 -23.16 -23.30 36.06
N ILE A 45 -23.28 -21.96 36.10
CA ILE A 45 -24.45 -21.25 35.59
C ILE A 45 -24.53 -21.37 34.06
N ASN A 46 -23.42 -21.21 33.32
CA ASN A 46 -23.44 -21.31 31.86
C ASN A 46 -23.77 -22.74 31.38
N GLN A 47 -23.32 -23.78 32.09
CA GLN A 47 -23.61 -25.18 31.74
C GLN A 47 -25.06 -25.59 32.07
N ASN A 48 -25.65 -24.99 33.11
CA ASN A 48 -26.97 -25.36 33.61
C ASN A 48 -28.00 -24.22 33.47
N PHE A 49 -27.75 -23.23 32.61
CA PHE A 49 -28.48 -21.97 32.60
C PHE A 49 -30.01 -22.13 32.63
N PRO A 50 -30.65 -22.98 31.80
CA PRO A 50 -32.10 -23.14 31.79
C PRO A 50 -32.71 -23.59 33.13
N SER A 51 -32.00 -24.37 33.95
CA SER A 51 -32.51 -24.84 35.24
C SER A 51 -32.39 -23.79 36.35
N VAL A 52 -31.46 -22.84 36.20
CA VAL A 52 -31.13 -21.84 37.21
C VAL A 52 -31.92 -20.54 37.01
N VAL A 53 -32.51 -20.32 35.83
CA VAL A 53 -33.26 -19.09 35.47
C VAL A 53 -34.33 -18.69 36.51
N SER A 54 -35.11 -19.66 37.00
CA SER A 54 -36.20 -19.38 37.98
C SER A 54 -35.71 -18.89 39.33
N SER A 55 -34.46 -19.24 39.70
CA SER A 55 -33.83 -18.74 40.92
C SER A 55 -33.22 -17.35 40.72
N LEU A 56 -32.72 -17.09 39.51
CA LEU A 56 -32.10 -15.81 39.14
C LEU A 56 -33.14 -14.70 38.97
N SER A 57 -34.30 -15.00 38.39
CA SER A 57 -35.37 -14.02 38.15
C SER A 57 -35.89 -13.37 39.44
N ARG A 58 -35.83 -14.09 40.56
CA ARG A 58 -36.28 -13.63 41.89
C ARG A 58 -35.28 -12.70 42.58
N MET A 59 -34.05 -12.59 42.07
CA MET A 59 -33.03 -11.73 42.66
C MET A 59 -33.29 -10.26 42.29
N LYS A 60 -33.26 -9.39 43.30
CA LYS A 60 -33.30 -7.95 43.06
C LYS A 60 -31.92 -7.48 42.58
N VAL A 61 -31.91 -6.72 41.49
CA VAL A 61 -30.69 -6.13 40.94
C VAL A 61 -30.29 -4.90 41.74
N ASP A 62 -29.02 -4.80 42.10
CA ASP A 62 -28.46 -3.61 42.75
C ASP A 62 -28.18 -2.51 41.73
N ASP A 63 -28.58 -1.27 42.05
CA ASP A 63 -28.45 -0.12 41.14
C ASP A 63 -26.97 0.18 40.80
N SER A 64 -26.04 -0.06 41.73
CA SER A 64 -24.59 0.12 41.50
C SER A 64 -24.04 -0.79 40.40
N ILE A 65 -24.47 -2.06 40.35
CA ILE A 65 -24.02 -3.03 39.35
C ILE A 65 -24.63 -2.68 37.99
N LYS A 66 -25.88 -2.22 37.99
CA LYS A 66 -26.57 -1.79 36.79
C LYS A 66 -25.88 -0.58 36.14
N ASP A 67 -25.48 0.41 36.92
CA ASP A 67 -24.78 1.60 36.41
C ASP A 67 -23.40 1.24 35.82
N GLU A 68 -22.67 0.32 36.45
CA GLU A 68 -21.38 -0.18 35.93
C GLU A 68 -21.56 -0.95 34.62
N ILE A 69 -22.57 -1.82 34.52
CA ILE A 69 -22.90 -2.54 33.29
C ILE A 69 -23.25 -1.55 32.17
N ILE A 70 -24.04 -0.53 32.44
CA ILE A 70 -24.40 0.51 31.45
C ILE A 70 -23.17 1.30 31.02
N ALA A 71 -22.25 1.61 31.95
CA ALA A 71 -21.00 2.29 31.62
C ALA A 71 -20.13 1.43 30.69
N ASN A 72 -19.99 0.13 30.96
CA ASN A 72 -19.24 -0.82 30.14
C ASN A 72 -19.91 -1.06 28.77
N GLN A 73 -21.23 -1.04 28.70
CA GLN A 73 -22.01 -1.17 27.46
C GLN A 73 -21.77 -0.03 26.46
N ARG A 74 -21.20 1.09 26.89
CA ARG A 74 -20.76 2.16 25.96
C ARG A 74 -19.61 1.71 25.08
N MET A 75 -18.79 0.76 25.56
CA MET A 75 -17.63 0.23 24.84
C MET A 75 -17.97 -1.06 24.10
N VAL A 76 -18.76 -1.96 24.71
CA VAL A 76 -19.16 -3.24 24.11
C VAL A 76 -20.68 -3.34 24.06
N PRO A 77 -21.31 -3.38 22.87
CA PRO A 77 -22.76 -3.49 22.76
C PRO A 77 -23.31 -4.72 23.48
N PRO A 78 -24.53 -4.63 24.06
CA PRO A 78 -25.14 -5.76 24.76
C PRO A 78 -25.29 -6.97 23.82
N GLY A 79 -24.92 -8.15 24.30
CA GLY A 79 -25.01 -9.41 23.54
C GLY A 79 -23.84 -9.68 22.59
N LYS A 80 -22.84 -8.78 22.53
CA LYS A 80 -21.56 -9.07 21.86
C LYS A 80 -20.52 -9.46 22.90
N SER A 81 -19.70 -10.44 22.55
CA SER A 81 -18.53 -10.85 23.34
C SER A 81 -17.27 -10.32 22.68
N LEU A 82 -16.34 -9.83 23.49
CA LEU A 82 -15.03 -9.37 23.05
C LEU A 82 -13.97 -10.10 23.85
N MET A 83 -13.04 -10.74 23.16
CA MET A 83 -11.89 -11.42 23.76
C MET A 83 -10.63 -10.73 23.28
N ALA A 84 -9.71 -10.48 24.20
CA ALA A 84 -8.40 -9.93 23.89
C ALA A 84 -7.31 -10.72 24.60
N LEU A 85 -6.20 -10.97 23.91
CA LEU A 85 -4.99 -11.57 24.46
C LEU A 85 -3.89 -10.50 24.40
N ASN A 86 -3.38 -10.09 25.56
CA ASN A 86 -2.40 -8.98 25.67
C ASN A 86 -2.81 -7.69 24.93
N GLY A 87 -4.11 -7.41 24.81
CA GLY A 87 -4.63 -6.23 24.10
C GLY A 87 -4.90 -6.44 22.61
N ALA A 88 -4.47 -7.56 22.03
CA ALA A 88 -4.85 -7.96 20.67
C ALA A 88 -6.27 -8.54 20.67
N LEU A 89 -7.17 -7.95 19.89
CA LEU A 89 -8.56 -8.41 19.75
C LEU A 89 -8.61 -9.72 18.95
N ILE A 90 -9.32 -10.71 19.49
CA ILE A 90 -9.49 -12.03 18.88
C ILE A 90 -10.95 -12.18 18.47
N ASN A 91 -11.18 -12.62 17.22
CA ASN A 91 -12.51 -13.02 16.80
C ASN A 91 -12.88 -14.35 17.45
N ILE A 92 -13.90 -14.34 18.32
CA ILE A 92 -14.34 -15.52 19.07
C ILE A 92 -15.01 -16.53 18.12
N GLU A 93 -15.60 -16.09 17.01
CA GLU A 93 -16.31 -16.95 16.06
C GLU A 93 -15.36 -17.89 15.29
N ASP A 94 -14.13 -17.43 15.03
CA ASP A 94 -13.10 -18.18 14.31
C ASP A 94 -12.12 -18.92 15.24
N LEU A 95 -12.35 -18.84 16.57
CA LEU A 95 -11.41 -19.34 17.56
C LEU A 95 -11.55 -20.86 17.78
N ASP A 96 -10.55 -21.60 17.37
CA ASP A 96 -10.36 -23.01 17.74
C ASP A 96 -9.38 -23.14 18.93
N LEU A 97 -9.52 -24.20 19.72
CA LEU A 97 -8.61 -24.52 20.83
C LEU A 97 -7.17 -24.65 20.35
N TYR A 98 -6.94 -25.25 19.19
CA TYR A 98 -5.59 -25.38 18.62
C TYR A 98 -5.01 -24.02 18.24
N LEU A 99 -5.80 -23.16 17.60
CA LEU A 99 -5.39 -21.80 17.26
C LEU A 99 -5.07 -20.99 18.52
N LEU A 100 -5.88 -21.11 19.58
CA LEU A 100 -5.61 -20.47 20.86
C LEU A 100 -4.30 -20.95 21.48
N MET A 101 -4.03 -22.25 21.44
CA MET A 101 -2.78 -22.82 21.96
C MET A 101 -1.56 -22.34 21.18
N ASP A 102 -1.68 -22.21 19.85
CA ASP A 102 -0.61 -21.68 19.01
C ASP A 102 -0.36 -20.19 19.30
N MET A 103 -1.41 -19.37 19.39
CA MET A 103 -1.29 -17.95 19.78
C MET A 103 -0.64 -17.77 21.16
N VAL A 104 -1.08 -18.56 22.16
CA VAL A 104 -0.50 -18.51 23.51
C VAL A 104 0.97 -18.95 23.49
N ARG A 105 1.33 -19.95 22.68
CA ARG A 105 2.73 -20.38 22.54
C ARG A 105 3.60 -19.29 21.90
N GLU A 106 3.09 -18.59 20.89
CA GLU A 106 3.80 -17.46 20.26
C GLU A 106 4.01 -16.32 21.25
N GLU A 107 2.98 -15.93 22.01
CA GLU A 107 3.09 -14.90 23.06
C GLU A 107 4.07 -15.27 24.17
N LEU A 108 4.03 -16.53 24.65
CA LEU A 108 4.99 -17.01 25.65
C LEU A 108 6.41 -17.05 25.11
N SER A 109 6.59 -17.41 23.84
CA SER A 109 7.89 -17.35 23.16
C SER A 109 8.41 -15.92 23.10
N LEU A 110 7.59 -14.95 22.71
CA LEU A 110 7.98 -13.53 22.69
C LEU A 110 8.32 -13.00 24.09
N ALA A 111 7.55 -13.39 25.11
CA ALA A 111 7.84 -13.03 26.49
C ALA A 111 9.18 -13.61 26.98
N ASP A 112 9.49 -14.87 26.66
CA ASP A 112 10.78 -15.49 26.99
C ASP A 112 11.95 -14.76 26.30
N GLN A 113 11.75 -14.33 25.04
CA GLN A 113 12.74 -13.52 24.31
C GLN A 113 13.04 -12.20 25.03
N PHE A 114 12.03 -11.49 25.51
CA PHE A 114 12.23 -10.24 26.27
C PHE A 114 12.94 -10.46 27.61
N ILE A 115 12.65 -11.56 28.29
CA ILE A 115 13.34 -11.93 29.54
C ILE A 115 14.82 -12.21 29.27
N ARG A 116 15.14 -12.92 28.18
CA ARG A 116 16.53 -13.19 27.76
C ARG A 116 17.29 -11.93 27.37
N LEU A 117 16.61 -10.93 26.80
CA LEU A 117 17.14 -9.58 26.58
C LEU A 117 17.34 -8.77 27.87
N LYS A 118 17.08 -9.37 29.04
CA LYS A 118 17.20 -8.76 30.38
C LYS A 118 16.33 -7.52 30.55
N LEU A 119 15.20 -7.45 29.84
CA LEU A 119 14.24 -6.38 30.02
C LEU A 119 13.51 -6.56 31.36
N PRO A 120 13.24 -5.47 32.11
CA PRO A 120 12.39 -5.54 33.29
C PRO A 120 11.00 -6.07 32.92
N GLN A 121 10.44 -6.95 33.76
CA GLN A 121 9.13 -7.56 33.52
C GLN A 121 8.01 -6.52 33.31
N SER A 122 8.09 -5.38 34.01
CA SER A 122 7.14 -4.28 33.86
C SER A 122 7.24 -3.58 32.49
N ALA A 123 8.43 -3.55 31.88
CA ALA A 123 8.62 -3.01 30.54
C ALA A 123 8.16 -4.01 29.48
N ALA A 124 8.49 -5.29 29.64
CA ALA A 124 8.05 -6.36 28.74
C ALA A 124 6.51 -6.43 28.66
N HIS A 125 5.81 -6.35 29.80
CA HIS A 125 4.35 -6.33 29.82
C HIS A 125 3.79 -5.10 29.07
N LYS A 126 4.38 -3.91 29.24
CA LYS A 126 3.93 -2.69 28.55
C LYS A 126 4.11 -2.79 27.03
N ILE A 127 5.19 -3.42 26.58
CA ILE A 127 5.49 -3.63 25.15
C ILE A 127 4.51 -4.64 24.56
N LEU A 128 4.28 -5.77 25.24
CA LEU A 128 3.30 -6.78 24.80
C LEU A 128 1.88 -6.22 24.78
N SER A 129 1.53 -5.34 25.73
CA SER A 129 0.22 -4.69 25.78
C SER A 129 0.11 -3.42 24.92
N ALA A 130 1.15 -3.07 24.17
CA ALA A 130 1.13 -1.86 23.36
C ALA A 130 0.18 -2.05 22.18
N ALA A 131 -0.68 -1.06 21.93
CA ALA A 131 -1.50 -1.07 20.73
C ALA A 131 -0.59 -1.07 19.49
N PRO A 132 -0.91 -1.83 18.44
CA PRO A 132 -0.18 -1.73 17.19
C PRO A 132 -0.22 -0.27 16.73
N PRO A 133 0.90 0.28 16.23
CA PRO A 133 0.89 1.61 15.64
C PRO A 133 -0.15 1.63 14.54
N ALA A 134 -0.94 2.70 14.46
CA ALA A 134 -1.89 2.87 13.37
C ALA A 134 -1.11 2.74 12.06
N GLU A 135 -1.41 1.71 11.26
CA GLU A 135 -0.72 1.49 10.01
C GLU A 135 -0.98 2.70 9.11
N SER A 136 0.01 3.59 8.99
CA SER A 136 -0.01 4.71 8.04
C SER A 136 0.25 4.18 6.62
N ASN A 137 -0.46 3.13 6.21
CA ASN A 137 -0.23 2.36 4.98
C ASN A 137 -0.60 3.15 3.69
N SER A 138 -0.89 4.44 3.78
CA SER A 138 -1.24 5.25 2.62
C SER A 138 0.04 5.77 1.94
N PHE A 139 0.74 4.90 1.21
CA PHE A 139 1.92 5.30 0.42
C PHE A 139 1.45 6.13 -0.78
N ARG A 140 1.72 7.45 -0.77
CA ARG A 140 1.41 8.33 -1.91
C ARG A 140 2.63 8.54 -2.78
N VAL A 141 2.44 8.44 -4.08
CA VAL A 141 3.46 8.71 -5.09
C VAL A 141 3.28 10.14 -5.60
N ASP A 142 4.35 10.92 -5.62
CA ASP A 142 4.33 12.25 -6.25
C ASP A 142 4.41 12.10 -7.77
N PHE A 143 3.27 12.24 -8.43
CA PHE A 143 3.14 12.15 -9.89
C PHE A 143 3.04 13.53 -10.58
N ARG A 144 3.19 14.64 -9.84
CA ARG A 144 3.07 15.99 -10.41
C ARG A 144 4.12 16.21 -11.49
N SER A 145 3.67 16.33 -12.73
CA SER A 145 4.52 16.61 -13.88
C SER A 145 3.70 17.15 -15.05
N SER A 146 4.38 17.71 -16.04
CA SER A 146 3.79 18.10 -17.34
C SER A 146 3.29 16.90 -18.16
N HIS A 147 3.75 15.68 -17.83
CA HIS A 147 3.44 14.44 -18.52
C HIS A 147 2.05 13.87 -18.17
N VAL A 148 1.31 14.50 -17.25
CA VAL A 148 -0.06 14.10 -16.91
C VAL A 148 -1.04 14.79 -17.84
N HIS A 149 -1.77 14.00 -18.63
CA HIS A 149 -2.79 14.52 -19.55
C HIS A 149 -4.17 14.39 -18.90
N TYR A 150 -4.73 15.49 -18.40
CA TYR A 150 -6.08 15.52 -17.82
C TYR A 150 -7.16 15.59 -18.89
N LEU A 151 -8.24 14.82 -18.73
CA LEU A 151 -9.42 14.84 -19.61
C LEU A 151 -10.36 15.99 -19.26
N ASN A 152 -10.62 16.20 -17.97
CA ASN A 152 -11.57 17.17 -17.45
C ASN A 152 -10.96 18.05 -16.35
N ASN A 153 -11.65 19.15 -16.05
CA ASN A 153 -11.39 20.02 -14.92
C ASN A 153 -12.71 20.43 -14.26
N LEU A 154 -12.97 19.91 -13.05
CA LEU A 154 -14.24 20.12 -12.33
C LEU A 154 -14.46 21.60 -11.97
N GLU A 155 -13.39 22.39 -11.86
CA GLU A 155 -13.46 23.80 -11.49
C GLU A 155 -13.74 24.72 -12.69
N GLU A 156 -13.23 24.36 -13.87
CA GLU A 156 -13.23 25.24 -15.06
C GLU A 156 -14.27 24.86 -16.10
N ASP A 157 -14.54 23.57 -16.31
CA ASP A 157 -15.33 23.13 -17.46
C ASP A 157 -16.81 23.54 -17.36
N ALA A 158 -17.39 23.85 -18.53
CA ALA A 158 -18.78 24.28 -18.64
C ALA A 158 -19.78 23.20 -18.17
N LEU A 159 -19.43 21.92 -18.30
CA LEU A 159 -20.25 20.77 -17.90
C LEU A 159 -20.60 20.83 -16.41
N TYR A 160 -19.64 21.23 -15.56
CA TYR A 160 -19.78 21.23 -14.11
C TYR A 160 -20.31 22.55 -13.53
N LYS A 161 -20.71 23.51 -14.39
CA LYS A 161 -21.18 24.83 -13.96
C LYS A 161 -22.42 24.78 -13.07
N ARG A 162 -23.23 23.72 -13.18
CA ARG A 162 -24.43 23.50 -12.35
C ARG A 162 -24.09 23.09 -10.92
N TRP A 163 -22.89 22.56 -10.68
CA TRP A 163 -22.47 22.08 -9.37
C TRP A 163 -22.12 23.25 -8.44
N ARG A 164 -22.39 23.07 -7.15
CA ARG A 164 -22.05 24.08 -6.13
C ARG A 164 -20.57 23.98 -5.77
N SER A 165 -19.95 25.11 -5.46
CA SER A 165 -18.54 25.19 -5.02
C SER A 165 -18.38 25.17 -3.49
N ASN A 166 -19.46 24.98 -2.74
CA ASN A 166 -19.42 25.01 -1.28
C ASN A 166 -18.91 23.68 -0.71
N LEU A 167 -17.75 23.71 -0.04
CA LEU A 167 -17.14 22.54 0.58
C LEU A 167 -17.90 22.02 1.80
N ASN A 168 -18.69 22.87 2.47
CA ASN A 168 -19.47 22.45 3.64
C ASN A 168 -20.54 21.39 3.30
N GLU A 169 -20.87 21.24 2.01
CA GLU A 169 -21.76 20.18 1.52
C GLU A 169 -21.16 18.78 1.68
N LEU A 170 -19.83 18.67 1.77
CA LEU A 170 -19.14 17.42 2.12
C LEU A 170 -19.46 16.96 3.53
N LEU A 171 -19.72 17.88 4.47
CA LEU A 171 -19.93 17.57 5.89
C LEU A 171 -21.38 17.18 6.20
N MET A 172 -22.29 17.36 5.24
CA MET A 172 -23.68 16.97 5.44
C MET A 172 -23.83 15.44 5.34
N PRO A 173 -24.62 14.80 6.22
CA PRO A 173 -24.85 13.36 6.15
C PRO A 173 -25.52 12.95 4.82
N VAL A 174 -25.13 11.80 4.30
CA VAL A 174 -25.69 11.13 3.11
C VAL A 174 -25.97 9.69 3.42
N TYR A 175 -26.88 9.10 2.64
CA TYR A 175 -27.00 7.66 2.61
C TYR A 175 -25.71 7.05 2.05
N PRO A 176 -25.22 5.94 2.65
CA PRO A 176 -24.05 5.23 2.14
C PRO A 176 -24.19 4.92 0.64
N GLY A 177 -23.14 5.18 -0.14
CA GLY A 177 -23.11 4.97 -1.59
C GLY A 177 -23.55 6.16 -2.44
N GLN A 178 -24.10 7.23 -1.85
CA GLN A 178 -24.47 8.43 -2.60
C GLN A 178 -23.27 9.40 -2.74
N MET A 179 -22.92 9.74 -3.99
CA MET A 179 -21.84 10.70 -4.28
C MET A 179 -22.25 12.17 -4.07
N ARG A 180 -21.26 13.00 -3.74
CA ARG A 180 -21.40 14.45 -3.65
C ARG A 180 -20.80 15.13 -4.89
N TYR A 181 -21.64 15.85 -5.63
CA TYR A 181 -21.23 16.60 -6.81
C TYR A 181 -20.84 18.02 -6.43
N ILE A 182 -19.53 18.26 -6.29
CA ILE A 182 -18.98 19.55 -5.89
C ILE A 182 -18.04 20.04 -6.97
N ARG A 183 -18.16 21.33 -7.30
CA ARG A 183 -17.34 22.02 -8.30
C ARG A 183 -15.96 22.36 -7.74
N LYS A 184 -15.19 21.33 -7.33
CA LYS A 184 -13.82 21.41 -6.81
C LYS A 184 -13.07 20.13 -7.16
N ASN A 185 -11.79 20.24 -7.52
CA ASN A 185 -10.94 19.08 -7.79
C ASN A 185 -10.49 18.42 -6.48
N LEU A 186 -11.36 17.61 -5.88
CA LEU A 186 -11.10 16.88 -4.63
C LEU A 186 -10.38 15.55 -4.88
N PHE A 187 -10.76 14.87 -5.96
CA PHE A 187 -10.28 13.56 -6.34
C PHE A 187 -9.57 13.64 -7.69
N HIS A 188 -8.30 13.25 -7.71
CA HIS A 188 -7.50 13.12 -8.93
C HIS A 188 -7.26 11.63 -9.17
N ALA A 189 -7.87 11.09 -10.23
CA ALA A 189 -7.65 9.73 -10.69
C ALA A 189 -6.72 9.77 -11.90
N VAL A 190 -5.46 9.44 -11.69
CA VAL A 190 -4.46 9.39 -12.76
C VAL A 190 -4.12 7.94 -13.06
N TYR A 191 -4.46 7.49 -14.27
CA TYR A 191 -4.20 6.14 -14.74
C TYR A 191 -2.85 6.08 -15.43
N VAL A 192 -2.05 5.07 -15.09
CA VAL A 192 -0.73 4.83 -15.68
C VAL A 192 -0.77 3.50 -16.40
N PHE A 193 -0.58 3.50 -17.72
CA PHE A 193 -0.68 2.28 -18.54
C PHE A 193 0.11 2.41 -19.85
N ASP A 194 0.33 1.27 -20.50
CA ASP A 194 0.85 1.21 -21.87
C ASP A 194 -0.33 1.23 -22.88
N PRO A 195 -0.39 2.20 -23.81
CA PRO A 195 -1.51 2.33 -24.74
C PRO A 195 -1.60 1.16 -25.74
N ALA A 196 -0.56 0.35 -25.91
CA ALA A 196 -0.63 -0.86 -26.73
C ALA A 196 -1.10 -2.11 -25.95
N SER A 197 -1.24 -2.00 -24.62
CA SER A 197 -1.65 -3.12 -23.76
C SER A 197 -3.18 -3.31 -23.75
N ALA A 198 -3.64 -4.55 -23.56
CA ALA A 198 -5.06 -4.86 -23.38
C ALA A 198 -5.66 -4.15 -22.15
N CYS A 199 -4.91 -4.14 -21.04
CA CYS A 199 -5.32 -3.45 -19.81
C CYS A 199 -5.42 -1.92 -19.98
N GLY A 200 -4.58 -1.33 -20.85
CA GLY A 200 -4.69 0.08 -21.21
C GLY A 200 -6.02 0.40 -21.89
N ALA A 201 -6.50 -0.50 -22.76
CA ALA A 201 -7.76 -0.36 -23.47
C ALA A 201 -8.96 -0.30 -22.53
N GLU A 202 -9.07 -1.30 -21.64
CA GLU A 202 -10.14 -1.38 -20.64
C GLU A 202 -10.16 -0.14 -19.74
N THR A 203 -8.97 0.37 -19.39
CA THR A 203 -8.82 1.59 -18.59
C THR A 203 -9.37 2.82 -19.32
N ILE A 204 -9.10 2.97 -20.62
CA ILE A 204 -9.59 4.11 -21.42
C ILE A 204 -11.11 4.08 -21.53
N ASP A 205 -11.69 2.91 -21.80
CA ASP A 205 -13.15 2.76 -21.89
C ASP A 205 -13.81 3.03 -20.53
N THR A 206 -13.21 2.56 -19.43
CA THR A 206 -13.63 2.87 -18.06
C THR A 206 -13.62 4.39 -17.79
N ILE A 207 -12.54 5.09 -18.16
CA ILE A 207 -12.43 6.55 -18.00
C ILE A 207 -13.54 7.27 -18.78
N LEU A 208 -13.80 6.86 -20.03
CA LEU A 208 -14.81 7.49 -20.87
C LEU A 208 -16.22 7.23 -20.34
N SER A 209 -16.51 6.02 -19.86
CA SER A 209 -17.77 5.66 -19.20
C SER A 209 -18.01 6.52 -17.96
N LEU A 210 -17.05 6.56 -17.02
CA LEU A 210 -17.15 7.35 -15.79
C LEU A 210 -17.24 8.87 -16.06
N HIS A 211 -16.58 9.35 -17.11
CA HIS A 211 -16.69 10.74 -17.54
C HIS A 211 -18.09 11.06 -18.09
N GLN A 212 -18.71 10.15 -18.87
CA GLN A 212 -20.08 10.29 -19.36
C GLN A 212 -21.09 10.31 -18.21
N ASP A 213 -20.87 9.48 -17.18
CA ASP A 213 -21.69 9.43 -15.97
C ASP A 213 -21.49 10.63 -15.04
N SER A 214 -20.62 11.59 -15.41
CA SER A 214 -20.36 12.82 -14.66
C SER A 214 -19.90 12.57 -13.22
N VAL A 215 -19.11 11.52 -13.00
CA VAL A 215 -18.50 11.21 -11.70
C VAL A 215 -17.61 12.40 -11.24
N PRO A 216 -17.65 12.82 -9.96
CA PRO A 216 -16.96 14.03 -9.46
C PRO A 216 -15.46 13.78 -9.23
N VAL A 217 -14.78 13.26 -10.25
CA VAL A 217 -13.36 12.93 -10.26
C VAL A 217 -12.70 13.62 -11.44
N ARG A 218 -11.47 14.09 -11.21
CA ARG A 218 -10.61 14.61 -12.27
C ARG A 218 -9.78 13.47 -12.85
N PHE A 219 -10.08 13.10 -14.09
CA PHE A 219 -9.43 12.00 -14.81
C PHE A 219 -8.17 12.50 -15.50
N GLY A 220 -7.07 11.75 -15.34
CA GLY A 220 -5.83 11.98 -16.06
C GLY A 220 -5.17 10.67 -16.49
N ILE A 221 -4.32 10.75 -17.51
CA ILE A 221 -3.56 9.60 -18.00
C ILE A 221 -2.07 9.93 -18.06
N ILE A 222 -1.26 8.91 -17.80
CA ILE A 222 0.18 8.89 -18.07
C ILE A 222 0.44 7.62 -18.88
N MET A 223 0.92 7.81 -20.11
CA MET A 223 1.25 6.70 -21.00
C MET A 223 2.74 6.40 -20.98
N TYR A 224 3.10 5.14 -21.17
CA TYR A 224 4.50 4.72 -21.35
C TYR A 224 4.63 3.56 -22.33
N SER A 225 5.82 3.36 -22.91
CA SER A 225 6.13 2.16 -23.69
C SER A 225 6.81 1.11 -22.81
N SER A 226 6.19 -0.06 -22.66
CA SER A 226 6.77 -1.17 -21.88
C SER A 226 8.08 -1.66 -22.49
N ARG A 227 8.16 -1.71 -23.82
CA ARG A 227 9.36 -2.13 -24.56
C ARG A 227 10.54 -1.19 -24.31
N LEU A 228 10.30 0.12 -24.37
CA LEU A 228 11.32 1.12 -24.10
C LEU A 228 11.85 1.03 -22.66
N ILE A 229 10.99 0.72 -21.70
CA ILE A 229 11.41 0.52 -20.31
C ILE A 229 12.25 -0.75 -20.15
N ASN A 230 11.90 -1.85 -20.82
CA ASN A 230 12.71 -3.07 -20.80
C ASN A 230 14.12 -2.83 -21.37
N VAL A 231 14.23 -2.08 -22.47
CA VAL A 231 15.53 -1.66 -23.04
C VAL A 231 16.33 -0.82 -22.03
N ILE A 232 15.68 0.07 -21.28
CA ILE A 232 16.33 0.85 -20.22
C ILE A 232 16.83 -0.05 -19.07
N GLU A 233 16.08 -1.09 -18.68
CA GLU A 233 16.51 -2.01 -17.62
C GLU A 233 17.68 -2.90 -18.05
N GLU A 234 17.66 -3.38 -19.29
CA GLU A 234 18.68 -4.28 -19.83
C GLU A 234 19.99 -3.56 -20.20
N ASN A 235 20.01 -2.22 -20.17
CA ASN A 235 21.16 -1.40 -20.61
C ASN A 235 21.61 -1.72 -22.05
N ASP A 236 20.76 -2.36 -22.86
CA ASP A 236 21.10 -2.73 -24.22
C ASP A 236 20.95 -1.50 -25.12
N GLY A 237 22.05 -1.00 -25.66
CA GLY A 237 22.09 0.19 -26.51
C GLY A 237 21.54 -0.05 -27.92
N SER A 238 20.78 -1.13 -28.12
CA SER A 238 20.16 -1.46 -29.39
C SER A 238 19.05 -0.45 -29.66
N LYS A 239 19.18 0.29 -30.77
CA LYS A 239 18.11 1.17 -31.26
C LYS A 239 16.93 0.26 -31.60
N SER A 240 15.90 0.25 -30.76
CA SER A 240 14.65 -0.41 -31.11
C SER A 240 13.99 0.33 -32.28
N ASP A 241 13.37 -0.43 -33.18
CA ASP A 241 12.41 0.09 -34.14
C ASP A 241 11.33 0.93 -33.42
N GLU A 242 10.63 1.81 -34.13
CA GLU A 242 9.58 2.62 -33.49
C GLU A 242 8.49 1.71 -32.90
N ASP A 243 8.39 1.69 -31.57
CA ASP A 243 7.36 0.95 -30.85
C ASP A 243 5.96 1.51 -31.19
N THR A 244 4.98 0.61 -31.35
CA THR A 244 3.57 0.99 -31.55
C THR A 244 3.08 1.91 -30.43
N SER A 245 3.45 1.65 -29.18
CA SER A 245 3.10 2.51 -28.03
C SER A 245 3.61 3.93 -28.20
N THR A 246 4.86 4.09 -28.65
CA THR A 246 5.48 5.40 -28.91
C THR A 246 4.78 6.11 -30.06
N LEU A 247 4.36 5.38 -31.11
CA LEU A 247 3.56 5.94 -32.20
C LEU A 247 2.20 6.44 -31.71
N ILE A 248 1.48 5.65 -30.91
CA ILE A 248 0.18 6.04 -30.34
C ILE A 248 0.33 7.29 -29.47
N MET A 249 1.35 7.34 -28.61
CA MET A 249 1.62 8.50 -27.76
C MET A 249 1.88 9.77 -28.59
N ARG A 250 2.65 9.67 -29.68
CA ARG A 250 2.93 10.81 -30.57
C ARG A 250 1.68 11.31 -31.28
N LEU A 251 0.86 10.39 -31.79
CA LEU A 251 -0.41 10.75 -32.45
C LEU A 251 -1.39 11.37 -31.46
N PHE A 252 -1.46 10.84 -30.23
CA PHE A 252 -2.26 11.41 -29.15
C PHE A 252 -1.84 12.86 -28.83
N LEU A 253 -0.54 13.11 -28.67
CA LEU A 253 -0.01 14.45 -28.40
C LEU A 253 -0.36 15.42 -29.53
N TYR A 254 -0.19 14.98 -30.78
CA TYR A 254 -0.54 15.78 -31.95
C TYR A 254 -2.04 16.15 -32.00
N ILE A 255 -2.94 15.19 -31.74
CA ILE A 255 -4.40 15.44 -31.73
C ILE A 255 -4.75 16.38 -30.59
N LYS A 256 -4.17 16.19 -29.40
CA LYS A 256 -4.41 17.03 -28.22
C LYS A 256 -4.04 18.48 -28.48
N GLU A 257 -2.88 18.74 -29.10
CA GLU A 257 -2.42 20.11 -29.36
C GLU A 257 -3.15 20.79 -30.53
N THR A 258 -3.48 20.03 -31.57
CA THR A 258 -4.05 20.60 -32.81
C THR A 258 -5.56 20.76 -32.75
N TYR A 259 -6.26 19.85 -32.05
CA TYR A 259 -7.71 19.75 -32.04
C TYR A 259 -8.28 19.95 -30.65
N SER A 260 -8.47 18.86 -29.89
CA SER A 260 -9.06 18.90 -28.56
C SER A 260 -8.64 17.68 -27.75
N THR A 261 -8.69 17.83 -26.42
CA THR A 261 -8.40 16.73 -25.50
C THR A 261 -9.45 15.62 -25.58
N GLN A 262 -10.72 15.94 -25.76
CA GLN A 262 -11.79 14.94 -25.87
C GLN A 262 -11.60 14.03 -27.09
N LEU A 263 -11.25 14.62 -28.24
CA LEU A 263 -10.95 13.85 -29.45
C LEU A 263 -9.71 12.96 -29.28
N ALA A 264 -8.70 13.44 -28.56
CA ALA A 264 -7.50 12.65 -28.29
C ALA A 264 -7.80 11.40 -27.43
N PHE A 265 -8.71 11.50 -26.45
CA PHE A 265 -9.15 10.33 -25.67
C PHE A 265 -10.09 9.41 -26.46
N GLN A 266 -10.95 9.96 -27.33
CA GLN A 266 -11.77 9.14 -28.23
C GLN A 266 -10.93 8.34 -29.21
N PHE A 267 -9.86 8.95 -29.76
CA PHE A 267 -8.89 8.26 -30.61
C PHE A 267 -8.30 7.02 -29.94
N LEU A 268 -7.96 7.10 -28.64
CA LEU A 268 -7.45 5.94 -27.91
C LEU A 268 -8.49 4.80 -27.85
N SER A 269 -9.77 5.11 -27.60
CA SER A 269 -10.86 4.11 -27.62
C SER A 269 -11.11 3.57 -29.03
N ASP A 270 -11.02 4.42 -30.07
CA ASP A 270 -11.21 4.01 -31.47
C ASP A 270 -10.14 2.99 -31.93
N ILE A 271 -8.87 3.16 -31.52
CA ILE A 271 -7.80 2.17 -31.79
C ILE A 271 -8.21 0.79 -31.26
N HIS A 272 -8.74 0.74 -30.04
CA HIS A 272 -9.10 -0.52 -29.39
C HIS A 272 -10.37 -1.14 -29.98
N ARG A 273 -11.34 -0.32 -30.37
CA ARG A 273 -12.53 -0.80 -31.09
C ARG A 273 -12.18 -1.44 -32.43
N LEU A 274 -11.24 -0.84 -33.17
CA LEU A 274 -10.77 -1.37 -34.46
C LEU A 274 -9.95 -2.65 -34.29
N ARG A 275 -9.20 -2.78 -33.19
CA ARG A 275 -8.47 -4.02 -32.84
C ARG A 275 -9.40 -5.21 -32.60
N ASN A 276 -10.50 -5.02 -31.86
CA ASN A 276 -11.23 -6.14 -31.28
C ASN A 276 -12.41 -6.68 -32.12
N GLY A 277 -12.82 -6.03 -33.21
CA GLY A 277 -13.95 -6.51 -34.04
C GLY A 277 -15.27 -6.78 -33.26
N GLY A 278 -15.40 -6.25 -32.04
CA GLY A 278 -16.42 -6.60 -31.05
C GLY A 278 -15.92 -6.47 -29.59
N ASP A 279 -16.80 -6.73 -28.61
CA ASP A 279 -16.63 -6.51 -27.15
C ASP A 279 -15.60 -7.43 -26.44
N ASP A 280 -14.74 -8.18 -27.15
CA ASP A 280 -13.81 -9.14 -26.53
C ASP A 280 -12.37 -8.61 -26.52
N TYR A 281 -11.76 -8.49 -25.34
CA TYR A 281 -10.38 -8.01 -25.18
C TYR A 281 -9.38 -9.14 -25.48
N SER A 282 -9.07 -9.34 -26.76
CA SER A 282 -8.01 -10.29 -27.15
C SER A 282 -6.62 -9.78 -26.69
N GLU A 283 -5.74 -10.70 -26.28
CA GLU A 283 -4.34 -10.40 -25.94
C GLU A 283 -3.46 -10.14 -27.19
N GLU A 284 -4.06 -10.02 -28.38
CA GLU A 284 -3.31 -9.82 -29.61
C GLU A 284 -2.67 -8.41 -29.63
N PRO A 285 -1.38 -8.30 -30.04
CA PRO A 285 -0.66 -7.05 -30.00
C PRO A 285 -1.27 -6.03 -30.98
N VAL A 286 -1.35 -4.76 -30.56
CA VAL A 286 -1.81 -3.68 -31.43
C VAL A 286 -0.86 -3.55 -32.63
N GLU A 287 -1.38 -3.85 -33.82
CA GLU A 287 -0.66 -3.60 -35.06
C GLU A 287 -0.75 -2.14 -35.51
N VAL A 288 0.27 -1.69 -36.25
CA VAL A 288 0.38 -0.30 -36.74
C VAL A 288 -0.80 0.09 -37.64
N HIS A 289 -1.35 -0.85 -38.41
CA HIS A 289 -2.45 -0.57 -39.33
C HIS A 289 -3.73 -0.11 -38.59
N HIS A 290 -4.07 -0.70 -37.44
CA HIS A 290 -5.20 -0.27 -36.61
C HIS A 290 -5.03 1.16 -36.10
N VAL A 291 -3.80 1.55 -35.79
CA VAL A 291 -3.47 2.90 -35.31
C VAL A 291 -3.60 3.93 -36.42
N GLU A 292 -3.15 3.61 -37.63
CA GLU A 292 -3.28 4.47 -38.80
C GLU A 292 -4.74 4.63 -39.22
N GLU A 293 -5.53 3.56 -39.19
CA GLU A 293 -6.97 3.60 -39.49
C GLU A 293 -7.75 4.41 -38.45
N ALA A 294 -7.51 4.18 -37.15
CA ALA A 294 -8.10 4.97 -36.07
C ALA A 294 -7.78 6.46 -36.21
N PHE A 295 -6.53 6.77 -36.58
CA PHE A 295 -6.10 8.15 -36.77
C PHE A 295 -6.81 8.83 -37.93
N VAL A 296 -7.01 8.11 -39.04
CA VAL A 296 -7.78 8.59 -40.18
C VAL A 296 -9.23 8.84 -39.73
N ASP A 297 -9.87 7.86 -39.09
CA ASP A 297 -11.27 7.94 -38.67
C ASP A 297 -11.54 9.08 -37.68
N SER A 298 -10.70 9.24 -36.65
CA SER A 298 -10.83 10.35 -35.70
C SER A 298 -10.67 11.72 -36.39
N LEU A 299 -9.82 11.82 -37.41
CA LEU A 299 -9.57 13.06 -38.17
C LEU A 299 -10.58 13.33 -39.29
N LEU A 300 -11.29 12.33 -39.80
CA LEU A 300 -12.32 12.50 -40.83
C LEU A 300 -13.43 13.46 -40.40
N SER A 301 -13.66 13.60 -39.09
CA SER A 301 -14.66 14.51 -38.52
C SER A 301 -14.24 15.99 -38.48
N GLY A 302 -12.95 16.33 -38.64
CA GLY A 302 -12.44 17.68 -38.35
C GLY A 302 -11.26 18.21 -39.17
N ALA A 303 -10.74 17.48 -40.16
CA ALA A 303 -9.46 17.84 -40.80
C ALA A 303 -9.52 19.00 -41.83
N LYS A 304 -8.50 19.88 -41.76
CA LYS A 304 -8.17 20.92 -42.78
C LYS A 304 -7.17 20.45 -43.86
N SER A 305 -6.53 19.29 -43.68
CA SER A 305 -5.55 18.68 -44.60
C SER A 305 -5.66 17.16 -44.59
N HIS A 306 -5.12 16.47 -45.60
CA HIS A 306 -5.27 15.02 -45.75
C HIS A 306 -4.54 14.26 -44.61
N PRO A 307 -5.21 13.36 -43.87
CA PRO A 307 -4.64 12.67 -42.69
C PRO A 307 -3.36 11.88 -42.99
N GLN A 308 -3.23 11.31 -44.19
CA GLN A 308 -2.06 10.54 -44.62
C GLN A 308 -0.80 11.41 -44.78
N ASP A 309 -0.95 12.69 -45.19
CA ASP A 309 0.16 13.63 -45.30
C ASP A 309 0.70 14.05 -43.93
N VAL A 310 -0.19 14.09 -42.92
CA VAL A 310 0.18 14.41 -41.54
C VAL A 310 0.95 13.24 -40.91
N LEU A 311 0.50 12.01 -41.15
CA LEU A 311 1.17 10.81 -40.65
C LEU A 311 2.59 10.67 -41.24
N LEU A 312 2.73 10.92 -42.54
CA LEU A 312 4.03 10.97 -43.23
C LEU A 312 4.95 12.09 -42.73
N LYS A 313 4.39 13.26 -42.36
CA LYS A 313 5.16 14.36 -41.77
C LYS A 313 5.61 14.03 -40.35
N LEU A 314 4.74 13.46 -39.52
CA LEU A 314 5.07 13.05 -38.17
C LEU A 314 6.17 11.97 -38.18
N GLN A 315 6.07 10.97 -39.04
CA GLN A 315 7.12 9.94 -39.19
C GLN A 315 8.47 10.54 -39.64
N LYS A 316 8.47 11.54 -40.53
CA LYS A 316 9.71 12.14 -41.05
C LYS A 316 10.35 13.17 -40.12
N GLU A 317 9.55 13.94 -39.38
CA GLU A 317 10.03 15.07 -38.59
C GLU A 317 10.35 14.71 -37.13
N ASN A 318 10.13 13.46 -36.69
CA ASN A 318 10.34 12.99 -35.31
C ASN A 318 9.66 13.88 -34.24
N LEU A 319 8.62 14.61 -34.63
CA LEU A 319 7.83 15.45 -33.73
C LEU A 319 7.23 14.60 -32.60
N TYR A 320 7.27 15.15 -31.38
CA TYR A 320 6.79 14.55 -30.11
C TYR A 320 7.47 13.26 -29.67
N LYS A 321 8.51 12.79 -30.37
CA LYS A 321 9.25 11.57 -29.97
C LYS A 321 10.00 11.76 -28.64
N GLN A 322 10.65 12.92 -28.48
CA GLN A 322 11.36 13.25 -27.24
C GLN A 322 10.41 13.30 -26.04
N GLU A 323 9.23 13.89 -26.21
CA GLU A 323 8.22 13.97 -25.15
C GLU A 323 7.66 12.58 -24.78
N ALA A 324 7.43 11.71 -25.77
CA ALA A 324 7.01 10.33 -25.52
C ALA A 324 8.08 9.51 -24.78
N ASP A 325 9.36 9.72 -25.11
CA ASP A 325 10.50 9.10 -24.41
C ASP A 325 10.63 9.65 -22.98
N GLU A 326 10.43 10.96 -22.78
CA GLU A 326 10.42 11.62 -21.46
C GLU A 326 9.28 11.11 -20.57
N ASN A 327 8.07 10.93 -21.12
CA ASN A 327 6.94 10.30 -20.44
C ASN A 327 7.31 8.90 -19.93
N SER A 328 7.92 8.08 -20.78
CA SER A 328 8.32 6.71 -20.41
C SER A 328 9.42 6.70 -19.34
N ARG A 329 10.40 7.61 -19.43
CA ARG A 329 11.43 7.80 -18.40
C ARG A 329 10.85 8.29 -17.08
N PHE A 330 9.81 9.13 -17.12
CA PHE A 330 9.10 9.60 -15.95
C PHE A 330 8.40 8.45 -15.22
N VAL A 331 7.67 7.58 -15.94
CA VAL A 331 7.06 6.38 -15.33
C VAL A 331 8.10 5.42 -14.76
N HIS A 332 9.24 5.25 -15.45
CA HIS A 332 10.36 4.46 -14.92
C HIS A 332 10.92 5.05 -13.61
N LYS A 333 11.06 6.37 -13.52
CA LYS A 333 11.47 7.06 -12.28
C LYS A 333 10.46 6.87 -11.14
N LEU A 334 9.17 6.91 -11.45
CA LEU A 334 8.10 6.64 -10.49
C LEU A 334 8.04 5.17 -10.06
N GLY A 335 8.57 4.23 -10.84
CA GLY A 335 8.59 2.80 -10.50
C GLY A 335 7.24 2.08 -10.68
N LEU A 336 6.31 2.68 -11.42
CA LEU A 336 4.95 2.16 -11.61
C LEU A 336 4.84 1.14 -12.75
N TYR A 337 5.82 1.08 -13.65
CA TYR A 337 5.82 0.17 -14.81
C TYR A 337 5.72 -1.31 -14.45
N LYS A 338 6.17 -1.72 -13.25
CA LYS A 338 6.09 -3.12 -12.78
C LYS A 338 4.67 -3.61 -12.52
N LEU A 339 3.72 -2.68 -12.32
CA LEU A 339 2.32 -3.03 -12.10
C LEU A 339 1.55 -3.25 -13.42
N GLN A 340 2.18 -3.01 -14.58
CA GLN A 340 1.60 -3.00 -15.93
C GLN A 340 0.51 -1.93 -16.15
N CYS A 341 -0.41 -1.81 -15.21
CA CYS A 341 -1.42 -0.75 -15.13
C CYS A 341 -1.69 -0.41 -13.67
N CYS A 342 -1.92 0.87 -13.38
CA CYS A 342 -2.36 1.27 -12.05
C CYS A 342 -3.16 2.57 -12.07
N LEU A 343 -3.99 2.73 -11.05
CA LEU A 343 -4.70 3.97 -10.74
C LEU A 343 -4.00 4.68 -9.58
N LEU A 344 -3.70 5.96 -9.76
CA LEU A 344 -3.26 6.87 -8.71
C LEU A 344 -4.44 7.73 -8.26
N MET A 345 -5.04 7.42 -7.11
CA MET A 345 -6.08 8.24 -6.48
C MET A 345 -5.45 9.20 -5.48
N ASN A 346 -5.35 10.49 -5.82
CA ASN A 346 -4.65 11.49 -4.99
C ASN A 346 -3.22 11.05 -4.55
N GLY A 347 -2.59 10.21 -5.37
CA GLY A 347 -1.25 9.65 -5.15
C GLY A 347 -1.23 8.24 -4.59
N LEU A 348 -2.35 7.72 -4.07
CA LEU A 348 -2.46 6.34 -3.61
C LEU A 348 -2.57 5.38 -4.78
N VAL A 349 -1.84 4.27 -4.72
CA VAL A 349 -1.83 3.26 -5.77
C VAL A 349 -2.96 2.25 -5.56
N HIS A 350 -3.77 2.05 -6.60
CA HIS A 350 -4.89 1.11 -6.68
C HIS A 350 -4.87 0.37 -8.03
N GLU A 351 -5.65 -0.71 -8.11
CA GLU A 351 -5.91 -1.42 -9.36
C GLU A 351 -6.78 -0.58 -10.30
N PRO A 352 -6.61 -0.70 -11.63
CA PRO A 352 -7.24 0.18 -12.63
C PRO A 352 -8.69 -0.21 -12.98
N ASN A 353 -9.50 -0.63 -12.00
CA ASN A 353 -10.87 -1.10 -12.25
C ASN A 353 -11.90 -0.01 -11.89
N GLU A 354 -13.10 -0.09 -12.47
CA GLU A 354 -14.20 0.83 -12.16
C GLU A 354 -14.55 0.80 -10.65
N ASP A 355 -14.83 -0.40 -10.13
CA ASP A 355 -15.12 -0.62 -8.70
C ASP A 355 -13.96 -0.15 -7.80
N ALA A 356 -12.71 -0.39 -8.22
CA ALA A 356 -11.53 0.04 -7.48
C ALA A 356 -11.42 1.57 -7.43
N THR A 357 -11.79 2.27 -8.52
CA THR A 357 -11.83 3.73 -8.58
C THR A 357 -12.85 4.29 -7.60
N MET A 358 -14.03 3.67 -7.56
CA MET A 358 -15.15 4.05 -6.70
C MET A 358 -14.84 3.80 -5.22
N ASN A 359 -14.26 2.64 -4.92
CA ASN A 359 -13.81 2.30 -3.57
C ASN A 359 -12.69 3.24 -3.10
N ALA A 360 -11.69 3.52 -3.95
CA ALA A 360 -10.61 4.45 -3.63
C ALA A 360 -11.13 5.88 -3.34
N MET A 361 -12.15 6.33 -4.08
CA MET A 361 -12.81 7.61 -3.80
C MET A 361 -13.52 7.60 -2.44
N ASN A 362 -14.25 6.54 -2.14
CA ASN A 362 -14.96 6.39 -0.85
C ASN A 362 -13.98 6.28 0.33
N ASP A 363 -12.82 5.66 0.14
CA ASP A 363 -11.77 5.53 1.16
C ASP A 363 -11.08 6.88 1.46
N GLU A 364 -10.84 7.71 0.44
CA GLU A 364 -10.22 9.03 0.62
C GLU A 364 -11.21 10.11 1.12
N LEU A 365 -12.52 9.91 0.93
CA LEU A 365 -13.55 10.89 1.30
C LEU A 365 -13.55 11.25 2.81
N PRO A 366 -13.51 10.31 3.78
CA PRO A 366 -13.46 10.62 5.20
C PRO A 366 -12.26 11.51 5.57
N ARG A 367 -11.09 11.24 4.99
CA ARG A 367 -9.88 12.05 5.22
C ARG A 367 -10.07 13.48 4.71
N ILE A 368 -10.65 13.66 3.52
CA ILE A 368 -10.96 14.98 2.98
C ILE A 368 -11.99 15.70 3.87
N GLN A 369 -13.04 15.01 4.30
CA GLN A 369 -14.08 15.56 5.17
C GLN A 369 -13.50 16.04 6.50
N GLU A 370 -12.62 15.25 7.13
CA GLU A 370 -11.92 15.63 8.36
C GLU A 370 -11.08 16.90 8.15
N GLN A 371 -10.32 16.96 7.06
CA GLN A 371 -9.48 18.12 6.73
C GLN A 371 -10.29 19.38 6.40
N VAL A 372 -11.48 19.22 5.81
CA VAL A 372 -12.43 20.32 5.58
C VAL A 372 -13.06 20.76 6.92
N TYR A 373 -13.42 19.82 7.80
CA TYR A 373 -13.99 20.11 9.12
C TYR A 373 -13.05 20.94 9.99
N TYR A 374 -11.77 20.59 10.03
CA TYR A 374 -10.74 21.37 10.75
C TYR A 374 -10.30 22.65 10.02
N GLY A 375 -10.87 22.93 8.84
CA GLY A 375 -10.58 24.15 8.08
C GLY A 375 -9.20 24.17 7.38
N HIS A 376 -8.54 23.02 7.28
CA HIS A 376 -7.26 22.88 6.60
C HIS A 376 -7.40 22.80 5.07
N ILE A 377 -8.59 22.48 4.55
CA ILE A 377 -8.91 22.56 3.12
C ILE A 377 -9.98 23.65 2.95
N GLN A 378 -9.63 24.70 2.22
CA GLN A 378 -10.52 25.79 1.88
C GLN A 378 -10.74 25.86 0.37
N SER A 379 -11.66 26.71 -0.10
CA SER A 379 -11.99 26.80 -1.52
C SER A 379 -10.79 27.16 -2.43
N HIS A 380 -9.81 27.89 -1.89
CA HIS A 380 -8.60 28.32 -2.62
C HIS A 380 -7.44 27.31 -2.54
N THR A 381 -7.56 26.27 -1.72
CA THR A 381 -6.51 25.27 -1.55
C THR A 381 -6.55 24.27 -2.69
N ASP A 382 -5.40 23.93 -3.27
CA ASP A 382 -5.25 22.76 -4.12
C ASP A 382 -5.09 21.52 -3.24
N VAL A 383 -6.06 20.61 -3.32
CA VAL A 383 -6.10 19.39 -2.51
C VAL A 383 -4.96 18.44 -2.89
N LEU A 384 -4.63 18.35 -4.18
CA LEU A 384 -3.56 17.47 -4.66
C LEU A 384 -2.20 17.94 -4.17
N GLU A 385 -1.93 19.24 -4.31
CA GLU A 385 -0.67 19.83 -3.84
C GLU A 385 -0.49 19.61 -2.35
N LYS A 386 -1.55 19.85 -1.56
CA LYS A 386 -1.53 19.64 -0.12
C LYS A 386 -1.21 18.19 0.24
N PHE A 387 -1.95 17.22 -0.29
CA PHE A 387 -1.74 15.80 0.04
C PHE A 387 -0.36 15.28 -0.37
N LEU A 388 0.15 15.72 -1.51
CA LEU A 388 1.49 15.36 -1.94
C LEU A 388 2.58 16.09 -1.15
N SER A 389 2.32 17.29 -0.62
CA SER A 389 3.28 17.98 0.26
C SER A 389 3.39 17.35 1.65
N GLU A 390 2.30 16.77 2.17
CA GLU A 390 2.28 16.16 3.51
C GLU A 390 3.00 14.81 3.54
N SER A 391 2.75 13.95 2.55
CA SER A 391 3.16 12.55 2.62
C SER A 391 3.39 11.92 1.25
N SER A 392 4.35 12.41 0.46
CA SER A 392 4.67 11.83 -0.85
C SER A 392 6.06 11.22 -0.95
N TYR A 393 6.15 10.20 -1.80
CA TYR A 393 7.37 9.53 -2.18
C TYR A 393 7.62 9.69 -3.66
N LYS A 394 8.91 9.82 -4.04
CA LYS A 394 9.32 10.04 -5.44
C LYS A 394 9.29 8.77 -6.28
N ARG A 395 9.32 7.59 -5.66
CA ARG A 395 9.36 6.29 -6.34
C ARG A 395 8.58 5.26 -5.57
N TYR A 396 7.70 4.55 -6.26
CA TYR A 396 6.99 3.38 -5.81
C TYR A 396 7.84 2.13 -6.02
N ASN A 397 7.86 1.24 -5.02
CA ASN A 397 8.49 -0.07 -5.16
C ASN A 397 7.52 -1.15 -4.65
N PRO A 398 6.86 -1.90 -5.55
CA PRO A 398 5.88 -2.91 -5.17
C PRO A 398 6.42 -3.93 -4.16
N SER A 399 7.72 -4.24 -4.16
CA SER A 399 8.31 -5.21 -3.22
C SER A 399 8.44 -4.69 -1.78
N ILE A 400 8.42 -3.36 -1.59
CA ILE A 400 8.50 -2.72 -0.26
C ILE A 400 7.12 -2.25 0.18
N THR A 401 6.38 -1.64 -0.75
CA THR A 401 5.12 -0.93 -0.48
C THR A 401 3.90 -1.67 -0.96
N GLY A 402 4.06 -2.86 -1.55
CA GLY A 402 2.98 -3.65 -2.13
C GLY A 402 1.86 -3.87 -1.13
N LYS A 403 0.65 -3.47 -1.54
CA LYS A 403 -0.61 -3.79 -0.85
C LYS A 403 -0.98 -5.27 -0.93
N SER A 404 -0.12 -6.13 -1.50
CA SER A 404 -0.36 -7.56 -1.52
C SER A 404 -0.56 -8.01 -0.08
N THR A 405 -1.78 -8.46 0.19
CA THR A 405 -2.20 -9.18 1.40
C THR A 405 -1.33 -10.41 1.68
N GLU A 406 -0.44 -10.79 0.75
CA GLU A 406 0.73 -11.62 0.96
C GLU A 406 1.72 -10.98 1.95
N LYS A 407 1.39 -11.14 3.24
CA LYS A 407 2.25 -11.16 4.42
C LYS A 407 3.58 -10.44 4.26
N LYS A 408 3.66 -9.20 4.76
CA LYS A 408 4.93 -8.60 5.23
C LYS A 408 5.68 -9.68 6.02
N ARG A 409 6.78 -10.21 5.47
CA ARG A 409 7.48 -11.35 6.06
C ARG A 409 8.40 -10.85 7.16
N PHE A 410 7.93 -10.90 8.40
CA PHE A 410 8.76 -10.66 9.56
C PHE A 410 9.46 -11.95 9.98
N VAL A 411 10.79 -11.87 10.12
CA VAL A 411 11.61 -12.99 10.62
C VAL A 411 12.28 -12.51 11.91
N SER A 412 12.07 -13.24 13.01
CA SER A 412 12.72 -12.90 14.27
C SER A 412 14.22 -13.18 14.18
N LEU A 413 15.03 -12.13 14.34
CA LEU A 413 16.49 -12.24 14.41
C LEU A 413 16.98 -12.83 15.73
N PHE A 414 16.12 -12.87 16.76
CA PHE A 414 16.46 -13.39 18.07
C PHE A 414 16.83 -14.88 18.01
N ALA A 415 16.05 -15.67 17.27
CA ALA A 415 16.30 -17.11 17.13
C ALA A 415 17.64 -17.40 16.46
N SER A 416 18.01 -16.59 15.45
CA SER A 416 19.29 -16.73 14.74
C SER A 416 20.47 -16.26 15.59
N TYR A 417 20.34 -15.20 16.41
CA TYR A 417 21.44 -14.71 17.24
C TYR A 417 21.70 -15.59 18.47
N HIS A 418 20.76 -16.39 18.95
CA HIS A 418 20.97 -17.25 20.11
C HIS A 418 21.43 -18.68 19.79
N GLN A 419 21.44 -19.07 18.52
CA GLN A 419 22.10 -20.31 18.10
C GLN A 419 23.61 -20.08 18.07
N GLU A 420 24.36 -20.85 18.86
CA GLU A 420 25.82 -20.71 19.04
C GLU A 420 26.61 -20.88 17.72
N ASP A 421 26.04 -21.58 16.73
CA ASP A 421 26.64 -21.80 15.41
C ASP A 421 26.22 -20.76 14.34
N SER A 422 25.64 -19.63 14.73
CA SER A 422 25.11 -18.69 13.75
C SER A 422 26.18 -17.76 13.17
N VAL A 423 26.20 -17.72 11.82
CA VAL A 423 27.06 -16.85 11.01
C VAL A 423 27.02 -15.39 11.47
N LEU A 424 25.91 -14.94 12.08
CA LEU A 424 25.68 -13.57 12.56
C LEU A 424 26.68 -13.09 13.61
N HIS A 425 27.26 -13.98 14.42
CA HIS A 425 28.26 -13.61 15.43
C HIS A 425 29.61 -13.21 14.82
N ASP A 426 29.94 -13.79 13.66
CA ASP A 426 31.21 -13.58 12.97
C ASP A 426 31.16 -12.40 11.98
N ILE A 427 29.99 -11.75 11.83
CA ILE A 427 29.81 -10.68 10.85
C ILE A 427 30.24 -9.33 11.41
N SER A 428 31.08 -8.63 10.65
CA SER A 428 31.50 -7.27 10.96
C SER A 428 30.42 -6.27 10.57
N TYR A 429 29.98 -5.45 11.53
CA TYR A 429 29.03 -4.36 11.29
C TYR A 429 29.74 -3.14 10.70
N LEU A 430 29.18 -2.55 9.65
CA LEU A 430 29.66 -1.26 9.14
C LEU A 430 28.99 -0.13 9.92
N HIS A 431 29.82 0.70 10.55
CA HIS A 431 29.41 1.86 11.32
C HIS A 431 30.24 3.10 10.96
N SER A 432 29.63 4.28 11.11
CA SER A 432 30.33 5.56 11.05
C SER A 432 31.53 5.61 12.04
N HIS A 433 32.57 6.36 11.67
CA HIS A 433 33.77 6.48 12.49
C HIS A 433 33.45 7.04 13.87
N GLY A 434 33.93 6.38 14.93
CA GLY A 434 33.74 6.82 16.32
C GLY A 434 32.40 6.45 16.98
N THR A 435 31.43 5.89 16.25
CA THR A 435 30.09 5.55 16.77
C THR A 435 29.91 4.06 17.02
N ARG A 436 31.00 3.36 17.37
CA ARG A 436 30.97 1.89 17.54
C ARG A 436 30.16 1.48 18.76
N ASP A 437 30.29 2.25 19.82
CA ASP A 437 29.68 1.97 21.13
C ASP A 437 28.30 2.63 21.28
N ASP A 438 27.86 3.39 20.28
CA ASP A 438 26.55 4.05 20.28
C ASP A 438 25.43 3.06 19.91
N ALA A 439 24.36 3.05 20.71
CA ALA A 439 23.18 2.27 20.43
C ALA A 439 22.47 2.81 19.19
N LYS A 440 22.35 1.99 18.14
CA LYS A 440 21.70 2.38 16.89
C LYS A 440 20.28 1.83 16.82
N PRO A 441 19.29 2.64 16.41
CA PRO A 441 17.89 2.24 16.40
C PRO A 441 17.54 1.23 15.30
N VAL A 442 18.29 1.22 14.19
CA VAL A 442 18.01 0.37 13.03
C VAL A 442 19.29 -0.30 12.51
N THR A 443 19.20 -1.61 12.30
CA THR A 443 20.21 -2.42 11.62
C THR A 443 19.60 -2.97 10.33
N HIS A 444 20.18 -2.60 9.20
CA HIS A 444 19.78 -3.14 7.90
C HIS A 444 20.62 -4.38 7.58
N LEU A 445 19.99 -5.50 7.26
CA LEU A 445 20.69 -6.72 6.83
C LEU A 445 20.58 -6.84 5.30
N LEU A 446 21.70 -6.75 4.59
CA LEU A 446 21.73 -6.88 3.15
C LEU A 446 22.31 -8.24 2.74
N ALA A 447 21.46 -9.13 2.21
CA ALA A 447 21.90 -10.38 1.60
C ALA A 447 22.07 -10.19 0.08
N VAL A 448 23.29 -10.30 -0.44
CA VAL A 448 23.61 -10.01 -1.86
C VAL A 448 24.50 -11.10 -2.46
N ASP A 449 24.20 -11.47 -3.71
CA ASP A 449 25.08 -12.28 -4.56
C ASP A 449 26.09 -11.40 -5.32
N LEU A 450 27.37 -11.48 -4.94
CA LEU A 450 28.44 -10.70 -5.59
C LEU A 450 28.79 -11.20 -7.00
N SER A 451 28.44 -12.43 -7.34
CA SER A 451 28.72 -12.98 -8.67
C SER A 451 27.84 -12.35 -9.75
N SER A 452 26.71 -11.76 -9.34
CA SER A 452 25.78 -11.07 -10.22
C SER A 452 26.07 -9.57 -10.33
N VAL A 453 25.92 -9.03 -11.54
CA VAL A 453 25.96 -7.58 -11.82
C VAL A 453 24.88 -6.83 -11.03
N THR A 454 23.69 -7.43 -10.88
CA THR A 454 22.59 -6.81 -10.12
C THR A 454 22.91 -6.75 -8.63
N GLY A 455 23.55 -7.80 -8.09
CA GLY A 455 23.98 -7.83 -6.70
C GLY A 455 25.08 -6.81 -6.40
N THR A 456 26.08 -6.69 -7.28
CA THR A 456 27.13 -5.66 -7.14
C THR A 456 26.55 -4.24 -7.19
N LYS A 457 25.57 -3.99 -8.07
CA LYS A 457 24.84 -2.71 -8.11
C LYS A 457 24.07 -2.44 -6.81
N LEU A 458 23.40 -3.45 -6.26
CA LEU A 458 22.65 -3.32 -5.00
C LEU A 458 23.58 -3.02 -3.82
N LEU A 459 24.74 -3.69 -3.75
CA LEU A 459 25.78 -3.40 -2.77
C LEU A 459 26.29 -1.95 -2.89
N HIS A 460 26.54 -1.48 -4.11
CA HIS A 460 26.99 -0.11 -4.35
C HIS A 460 25.96 0.93 -3.87
N GLU A 461 24.69 0.75 -4.20
CA GLU A 461 23.62 1.67 -3.74
C GLU A 461 23.42 1.60 -2.22
N ALA A 462 23.55 0.43 -1.61
CA ALA A 462 23.48 0.27 -0.16
C ALA A 462 24.63 0.99 0.56
N ILE A 463 25.85 0.94 0.02
CA ILE A 463 26.98 1.71 0.56
C ILE A 463 26.74 3.21 0.38
N ARG A 464 26.24 3.65 -0.78
CA ARG A 464 25.90 5.07 -1.01
C ARG A 464 24.85 5.55 -0.01
N TYR A 465 23.82 4.75 0.24
CA TYR A 465 22.79 5.03 1.24
C TYR A 465 23.39 5.30 2.63
N LEU A 466 24.33 4.47 3.07
CA LEU A 466 25.01 4.66 4.36
C LEU A 466 25.87 5.92 4.41
N VAL A 467 26.55 6.24 3.31
CA VAL A 467 27.38 7.44 3.21
C VAL A 467 26.50 8.70 3.24
N ASP A 468 25.40 8.70 2.49
CA ASP A 468 24.46 9.82 2.45
C ASP A 468 23.76 10.02 3.81
N GLU A 469 23.36 8.93 4.49
CA GLU A 469 22.84 9.03 5.86
C GLU A 469 23.89 9.55 6.85
N ALA A 470 25.14 9.09 6.76
CA ALA A 470 26.22 9.56 7.63
C ALA A 470 26.53 11.05 7.45
N ILE A 471 26.30 11.59 6.24
CA ILE A 471 26.47 13.02 5.92
C ILE A 471 25.24 13.84 6.35
N ALA A 472 24.02 13.33 6.14
CA ALA A 472 22.78 14.05 6.42
C ALA A 472 22.41 14.07 7.90
N TYR A 473 22.70 12.98 8.62
CA TYR A 473 22.35 12.80 10.02
C TYR A 473 23.55 12.20 10.73
N HIS A 474 24.21 12.98 11.59
CA HIS A 474 25.23 12.43 12.50
C HIS A 474 24.61 11.27 13.32
N ALA A 475 24.91 10.03 12.93
CA ALA A 475 24.85 8.79 13.73
C ALA A 475 23.47 8.12 13.99
N TYR A 476 22.74 7.64 12.97
CA TYR A 476 21.47 6.91 13.21
C TYR A 476 21.29 5.51 12.60
N SER A 477 22.24 4.97 11.82
CA SER A 477 22.08 3.64 11.21
C SER A 477 23.35 2.80 11.19
N ASN A 478 23.17 1.48 11.21
CA ASN A 478 24.17 0.46 10.87
C ASN A 478 23.62 -0.38 9.70
N MET A 479 24.51 -0.78 8.78
CA MET A 479 24.22 -1.85 7.82
C MET A 479 25.14 -3.02 8.09
N LEU A 480 24.55 -4.21 8.08
CA LEU A 480 25.23 -5.47 7.98
C LEU A 480 25.15 -5.94 6.54
N PHE A 481 26.30 -6.33 5.98
CA PHE A 481 26.36 -6.98 4.68
C PHE A 481 26.58 -8.47 4.90
N ILE A 482 25.69 -9.29 4.33
CA ILE A 482 25.83 -10.74 4.24
C ILE A 482 26.00 -11.05 2.76
N LEU A 483 27.24 -11.26 2.33
CA LEU A 483 27.56 -11.47 0.92
C LEU A 483 27.67 -12.97 0.67
N PHE A 484 26.83 -13.48 -0.22
CA PHE A 484 26.90 -14.84 -0.73
C PHE A 484 27.57 -14.82 -2.12
N SER A 485 28.35 -15.82 -2.45
CA SER A 485 28.54 -16.29 -3.82
C SER A 485 28.64 -17.80 -3.79
N SER A 486 28.41 -18.47 -4.92
CA SER A 486 28.00 -19.88 -5.04
C SER A 486 28.65 -20.92 -4.11
N ASP A 487 29.87 -20.69 -3.60
CA ASP A 487 30.56 -21.58 -2.65
C ASP A 487 31.26 -20.85 -1.47
N TYR A 488 31.03 -19.54 -1.25
CA TYR A 488 31.77 -18.73 -0.25
C TYR A 488 30.92 -17.60 0.38
N VAL A 489 31.15 -17.33 1.67
CA VAL A 489 30.64 -16.15 2.41
C VAL A 489 31.74 -15.11 2.49
N PHE A 490 31.53 -13.92 1.91
CA PHE A 490 32.53 -12.85 1.88
C PHE A 490 32.26 -11.79 2.97
N LEU A 491 33.30 -11.39 3.72
CA LEU A 491 33.25 -10.33 4.74
C LEU A 491 34.03 -9.10 4.27
N PHE A 492 33.33 -7.99 4.04
CA PHE A 492 33.94 -6.73 3.61
C PHE A 492 34.44 -5.90 4.81
N ASN A 493 35.62 -5.29 4.70
CA ASN A 493 36.11 -4.31 5.67
C ASN A 493 36.62 -3.06 4.93
N MET A 494 36.01 -1.90 5.17
CA MET A 494 36.50 -0.59 4.69
C MET A 494 37.19 0.16 5.84
N MET A 495 38.50 0.41 5.72
CA MET A 495 39.17 1.50 6.43
C MET A 495 40.30 2.07 5.57
N GLN A 496 40.11 3.28 5.04
CA GLN A 496 40.96 4.45 5.32
C GLN A 496 40.41 5.66 4.55
N MET A 497 39.79 6.62 5.26
CA MET A 497 39.58 7.99 4.77
C MET A 497 40.76 8.81 5.28
N ASP A 498 41.83 8.92 4.49
CA ASP A 498 42.77 10.04 4.69
C ASP A 498 42.01 11.31 4.31
N GLY A 499 42.21 12.42 5.03
CA GLY A 499 41.47 13.69 4.89
C GLY A 499 41.48 14.40 3.53
N SER A 500 41.75 13.69 2.43
CA SER A 500 41.36 14.04 1.07
C SER A 500 40.04 13.31 0.73
N ASN A 501 39.16 13.90 -0.08
CA ASN A 501 37.91 13.27 -0.59
C ASN A 501 38.14 12.03 -1.48
N ARG A 502 38.92 11.04 -1.03
CA ARG A 502 39.24 9.79 -1.71
C ARG A 502 39.10 8.64 -0.72
N ALA A 503 38.09 7.79 -0.94
CA ALA A 503 37.96 6.52 -0.24
C ALA A 503 38.92 5.49 -0.90
N ARG A 504 39.79 4.86 -0.11
CA ARG A 504 40.49 3.63 -0.53
C ARG A 504 39.69 2.43 -0.07
N VAL A 505 39.24 1.60 -1.02
CA VAL A 505 38.51 0.36 -0.76
C VAL A 505 39.51 -0.79 -0.68
N GLY A 506 39.66 -1.39 0.50
CA GLY A 506 40.41 -2.62 0.70
C GLY A 506 39.48 -3.83 0.63
N LEU A 507 39.82 -4.84 -0.16
CA LEU A 507 39.05 -6.08 -0.27
C LEU A 507 39.63 -7.12 0.70
N LEU A 508 38.85 -7.53 1.71
CA LEU A 508 39.21 -8.66 2.58
C LEU A 508 38.38 -9.86 2.14
N LEU A 509 39.04 -10.91 1.67
CA LEU A 509 38.39 -12.14 1.22
C LEU A 509 38.37 -13.12 2.40
N TYR A 510 37.17 -13.47 2.85
CA TYR A 510 36.96 -14.58 3.77
C TYR A 510 36.52 -15.79 2.96
N ALA A 511 37.28 -16.89 3.07
CA ALA A 511 36.93 -18.17 2.45
C ALA A 511 36.68 -19.17 3.58
N CYS A 512 35.43 -19.62 3.73
CA CYS A 512 35.10 -20.79 4.53
C CYS A 512 35.05 -21.99 3.59
N SER A 513 36.10 -22.80 3.55
CA SER A 513 36.01 -24.18 3.03
C SER A 513 35.99 -25.12 4.22
N ASP A 514 35.34 -26.28 4.08
CA ASP A 514 35.08 -27.31 5.11
C ASP A 514 36.33 -27.88 5.82
N SER A 515 37.53 -27.28 5.68
CA SER A 515 38.69 -27.71 6.46
C SER A 515 39.71 -26.64 6.86
N VAL A 516 39.75 -25.43 6.30
CA VAL A 516 40.69 -24.38 6.77
C VAL A 516 40.19 -22.97 6.43
N SER A 517 40.01 -22.11 7.43
CA SER A 517 39.81 -20.67 7.27
C SER A 517 41.12 -20.00 6.85
N THR A 518 41.17 -19.47 5.62
CA THR A 518 42.37 -18.79 5.08
C THR A 518 42.03 -17.33 4.77
N ILE A 519 42.77 -16.40 5.37
CA ILE A 519 42.65 -14.96 5.12
C ILE A 519 43.53 -14.61 3.91
N LEU A 520 42.90 -14.21 2.79
CA LEU A 520 43.60 -13.70 1.62
C LEU A 520 43.45 -12.17 1.55
N LEU A 521 44.57 -11.46 1.67
CA LEU A 521 44.65 -10.01 1.51
C LEU A 521 44.88 -9.69 0.02
N MET A 522 43.86 -9.19 -0.69
CA MET A 522 44.05 -8.54 -1.99
C MET A 522 44.17 -7.04 -1.79
N LYS A 523 45.33 -6.49 -2.14
CA LYS A 523 45.54 -5.04 -2.25
C LYS A 523 45.04 -4.57 -3.62
N ASP A 524 44.26 -3.49 -3.58
CA ASP A 524 43.93 -2.55 -4.66
C ASP A 524 42.92 -3.03 -5.71
N ILE A 525 41.63 -2.76 -5.48
CA ILE A 525 40.61 -2.67 -6.53
C ILE A 525 39.79 -1.39 -6.29
N ILE A 526 40.17 -0.34 -7.02
CA ILE A 526 39.36 0.77 -7.58
C ILE A 526 40.32 1.95 -7.77
N ASP A 527 40.74 2.15 -9.01
CA ASP A 527 41.25 3.43 -9.50
C ASP A 527 40.54 3.68 -10.84
N ARG A 528 39.23 3.95 -10.76
CA ARG A 528 38.42 4.78 -11.69
C ARG A 528 36.97 4.88 -11.24
#